data_AF-A0A644V567-F1
#
_entry.id   AF-A0A644V567-F1
#
_cell.length_a   1.000
_cell.length_b   1.000
_cell.length_c   1.000
_cell.angle_alpha   90.00
_cell.angle_beta   90.00
_cell.angle_gamma   90.00
#
_symmetry.space_group_name_H-M   'P 1'
#
loop_
_entity.id
_entity.type
_entity.pdbx_description
1 polymer ?
#
loop_
_entity_poly.entity_id
_entity_poly.type
_entity_poly.pdbx_seq_one_letter_code
_entity_poly.pdbx_strand_id
1 'polypeptide(L)'
;MRRSYQWHWHYIPFFAFSKLSFFKIADKLFYNSFYEEFQKRYTSPDQLSETYKLFKEESLDNIFKNIDVDSEKKVLSISCGNGYVEHRLLQDRPNITLYCKDFLKNNLRIGFFPEHLKK
;
A
#
# COMPACT_ATOMS: atom_id res chain seq x y z
N MET A 1 -18.37 -13.40 -20.23
CA MET A 1 -17.56 -12.51 -19.37
C MET A 1 -16.16 -13.11 -19.25
N ARG A 2 -15.11 -12.41 -19.70
CA ARG A 2 -13.73 -12.91 -19.66
C ARG A 2 -13.18 -12.72 -18.24
N ARG A 3 -12.68 -13.79 -17.62
CA ARG A 3 -12.01 -13.71 -16.31
C ARG A 3 -10.52 -13.48 -16.54
N SER A 4 -9.94 -12.53 -15.81
CA SER A 4 -8.49 -12.33 -15.74
C SER A 4 -8.02 -12.78 -14.38
N TYR A 5 -7.00 -13.64 -14.34
CA TYR A 5 -6.44 -14.17 -13.11
C TYR A 5 -5.05 -13.60 -12.90
N GLN A 6 -4.76 -13.18 -11.67
CA GLN A 6 -3.42 -12.82 -11.23
C GLN A 6 -2.88 -13.94 -10.35
N TRP A 7 -1.60 -14.26 -10.52
CA TRP A 7 -0.94 -15.37 -9.83
C TRP A 7 0.16 -14.93 -8.88
N HIS A 8 0.56 -13.65 -8.96
CA HIS A 8 1.55 -13.03 -8.12
C HIS A 8 1.30 -11.53 -8.00
N TRP A 9 1.81 -10.93 -6.93
CA TRP A 9 1.89 -9.48 -6.78
C TRP A 9 3.21 -9.14 -6.10
N HIS A 10 3.90 -8.08 -6.55
CA HIS A 10 5.28 -7.76 -6.13
C HIS A 10 6.25 -8.96 -6.21
N TYR A 11 6.15 -9.74 -7.30
CA TYR A 11 6.91 -10.97 -7.52
C TYR A 11 6.73 -12.05 -6.43
N ILE A 12 5.71 -11.94 -5.57
CA ILE A 12 5.36 -12.95 -4.58
C ILE A 12 4.27 -13.85 -5.17
N PRO A 13 4.57 -15.13 -5.46
CA PRO A 13 3.58 -16.05 -5.99
C PRO A 13 2.51 -16.39 -4.95
N PHE A 14 1.24 -16.32 -5.33
CA PHE A 14 0.13 -16.52 -4.40
C PHE A 14 0.04 -17.94 -3.82
N PHE A 15 0.52 -18.94 -4.57
CA PHE A 15 0.59 -20.33 -4.10
C PHE A 15 1.63 -20.54 -2.99
N ALA A 16 2.54 -19.59 -2.77
CA ALA A 16 3.57 -19.70 -1.75
C ALA A 16 3.01 -19.53 -0.32
N PHE A 17 1.88 -18.84 -0.18
CA PHE A 17 1.29 -18.51 1.14
C PHE A 17 -0.21 -18.79 1.25
N SER A 18 -0.89 -19.16 0.16
CA SER A 18 -2.34 -19.41 0.18
C SER A 18 -2.76 -20.48 -0.82
N LYS A 19 -3.89 -21.15 -0.51
CA LYS A 19 -4.53 -22.11 -1.41
C LYS A 19 -5.40 -21.37 -2.42
N LEU A 20 -5.03 -21.43 -3.70
CA LEU A 20 -5.73 -20.74 -4.77
C LEU A 20 -7.07 -21.38 -5.13
N SER A 21 -8.01 -20.55 -5.59
CA SER A 21 -9.31 -20.99 -6.09
C SER A 21 -9.72 -20.19 -7.32
N PHE A 22 -10.22 -20.87 -8.35
CA PHE A 22 -10.83 -20.23 -9.52
C PHE A 22 -12.24 -19.67 -9.25
N PHE A 23 -12.83 -20.02 -8.11
CA PHE A 23 -14.22 -19.71 -7.77
C PHE A 23 -14.35 -18.77 -6.56
N LYS A 24 -13.26 -18.55 -5.81
CA LYS A 24 -13.24 -17.66 -4.65
C LYS A 24 -12.31 -16.49 -4.92
N ILE A 25 -12.78 -15.29 -4.64
CA ILE A 25 -11.96 -14.08 -4.64
C ILE A 25 -11.05 -14.04 -3.41
N ALA A 26 -9.99 -13.23 -3.46
CA ALA A 26 -9.12 -12.98 -2.33
C ALA A 26 -9.92 -12.40 -1.15
N ASP A 27 -9.77 -13.02 0.02
CA ASP A 27 -10.44 -12.60 1.25
C ASP A 27 -9.44 -11.95 2.23
N LYS A 28 -9.93 -11.62 3.43
CA LYS A 28 -9.11 -11.02 4.49
C LYS A 28 -7.91 -11.89 4.88
N LEU A 29 -8.07 -13.22 4.89
CA LEU A 29 -6.99 -14.13 5.26
C LEU A 29 -5.90 -14.11 4.18
N PHE A 30 -6.29 -14.15 2.91
CA PHE A 30 -5.36 -14.01 1.79
C PHE A 30 -4.53 -12.74 1.91
N TYR A 31 -5.16 -11.58 2.11
CA TYR A 31 -4.42 -10.32 2.17
C TYR A 31 -3.52 -10.21 3.40
N ASN A 32 -3.95 -10.68 4.57
CA ASN A 32 -3.08 -10.71 5.76
C ASN A 32 -1.81 -11.53 5.47
N SER A 33 -1.96 -12.74 4.93
CA SER A 33 -0.80 -13.59 4.60
C SER A 33 0.06 -13.00 3.48
N PHE A 34 -0.55 -12.36 2.49
CA PHE A 34 0.20 -11.65 1.46
C PHE A 34 1.10 -10.56 2.07
N TYR A 35 0.56 -9.71 2.93
CA TYR A 35 1.33 -8.60 3.50
C TYR A 35 2.41 -9.07 4.50
N GLU A 36 2.21 -10.21 5.16
CA GLU A 36 3.26 -10.89 5.94
C GLU A 36 4.42 -11.34 5.04
N GLU A 37 4.15 -11.98 3.90
CA GLU A 37 5.18 -12.34 2.92
C GLU A 37 5.84 -11.11 2.28
N PHE A 38 5.04 -10.07 2.01
CA PHE A 38 5.52 -8.83 1.46
C PHE A 38 6.57 -8.17 2.37
N GLN A 39 6.28 -8.06 3.67
CA GLN A 39 7.21 -7.44 4.61
C GLN A 39 8.50 -8.26 4.79
N LYS A 40 8.43 -9.60 4.72
CA LYS A 40 9.64 -10.45 4.73
C LYS A 40 10.56 -10.15 3.56
N ARG A 41 10.00 -9.76 2.41
CA ARG A 41 10.75 -9.53 1.17
C ARG A 41 11.18 -8.07 0.98
N TYR A 42 10.37 -7.12 1.43
CA TYR A 42 10.57 -5.69 1.22
C TYR A 42 10.54 -4.96 2.57
N THR A 43 11.71 -4.48 2.99
CA THR A 43 11.91 -3.71 4.23
C THR A 43 11.99 -2.20 3.99
N SER A 44 12.20 -1.78 2.73
CA SER A 44 12.20 -0.37 2.32
C SER A 44 11.37 -0.17 1.04
N PRO A 45 10.69 0.99 0.87
CA PRO A 45 10.09 1.40 -0.39
C PRO A 45 11.03 1.32 -1.59
N ASP A 46 12.33 1.56 -1.39
CA ASP A 46 13.33 1.61 -2.46
C ASP A 46 13.53 0.26 -3.15
N GLN A 47 13.21 -0.83 -2.46
CA GLN A 47 13.33 -2.19 -2.96
C GLN A 47 12.17 -2.58 -3.89
N LEU A 48 11.13 -1.75 -3.99
CA LEU A 48 10.02 -1.96 -4.92
C LEU A 48 10.48 -1.76 -6.36
N SER A 49 9.81 -2.44 -7.30
CA SER A 49 10.12 -2.29 -8.71
C SER A 49 9.87 -0.86 -9.19
N GLU A 50 10.72 -0.40 -10.10
CA GLU A 50 10.61 0.93 -10.70
C GLU A 50 9.25 1.16 -11.33
N THR A 51 8.72 0.15 -12.03
CA THR A 51 7.38 0.21 -12.63
C THR A 51 6.27 0.44 -11.59
N TYR A 52 6.38 -0.17 -10.41
CA TYR A 52 5.39 0.06 -9.35
C TYR A 52 5.52 1.46 -8.76
N LYS A 53 6.76 1.91 -8.52
CA LYS A 53 7.02 3.25 -8.00
C LYS A 53 6.48 4.31 -8.97
N LEU A 54 6.82 4.24 -10.26
CA LEU A 54 6.30 5.15 -11.29
C LEU A 54 4.77 5.18 -11.34
N PHE A 55 4.10 4.02 -11.27
CA PHE A 55 2.64 3.96 -11.21
C PHE A 55 2.06 4.66 -9.97
N LYS A 56 2.76 4.58 -8.82
CA LYS A 56 2.36 5.28 -7.60
C LYS A 56 2.69 6.77 -7.61
N GLU A 57 3.79 7.17 -8.23
CA GLU A 57 4.13 8.59 -8.42
C GLU A 57 3.06 9.30 -9.28
N GLU A 58 2.50 8.64 -10.31
CA GLU A 58 1.37 9.22 -11.07
C GLU A 58 0.14 9.48 -10.18
N SER A 59 -0.11 8.61 -9.20
CA SER A 59 -1.18 8.83 -8.22
C SER A 59 -0.86 9.99 -7.28
N LEU A 60 0.41 10.10 -6.84
CA LEU A 60 0.88 11.21 -5.99
C LEU A 60 0.78 12.55 -6.69
N ASP A 61 1.19 12.64 -7.96
CA ASP A 61 1.06 13.86 -8.77
C ASP A 61 -0.39 14.35 -8.83
N ASN A 62 -1.33 13.43 -9.01
CA ASN A 62 -2.75 13.75 -9.01
C ASN A 62 -3.22 14.22 -7.64
N ILE A 63 -2.73 13.61 -6.56
CA ILE A 63 -3.02 14.07 -5.20
C ILE A 63 -2.47 15.49 -4.98
N PHE A 64 -1.21 15.75 -5.32
CA PHE A 64 -0.57 17.05 -5.13
C PHE A 64 -1.22 18.18 -5.92
N LYS A 65 -1.74 17.90 -7.12
CA LYS A 65 -2.52 18.88 -7.90
C LYS A 65 -3.82 19.31 -7.21
N ASN A 66 -4.36 18.47 -6.34
CA ASN A 66 -5.64 18.68 -5.65
C ASN A 66 -5.47 19.03 -4.16
N ILE A 67 -4.23 19.08 -3.66
CA ILE A 67 -3.92 19.50 -2.31
C ILE A 67 -3.22 20.85 -2.36
N ASP A 68 -3.89 21.84 -1.79
CA ASP A 68 -3.35 23.19 -1.63
C ASP A 68 -2.10 23.20 -0.73
N VAL A 69 -1.09 23.95 -1.15
CA VAL A 69 0.27 24.02 -0.61
C VAL A 69 0.34 24.78 0.72
N ASP A 70 -0.53 25.78 0.90
CA ASP A 70 -0.30 26.86 1.86
C ASP A 70 -1.05 26.71 3.18
N SER A 71 -1.75 25.60 3.40
CA SER A 71 -2.47 25.34 4.65
C SER A 71 -2.18 23.97 5.23
N GLU A 72 -2.15 23.89 6.56
CA GLU A 72 -2.14 22.61 7.26
C GLU A 72 -3.38 21.81 6.84
N LYS A 73 -3.15 20.68 6.16
CA LYS A 73 -4.22 19.79 5.73
C LYS A 73 -4.27 18.55 6.60
N LYS A 74 -5.49 18.18 6.98
CA LYS A 74 -5.79 16.87 7.56
C LYS A 74 -6.21 15.95 6.43
N VAL A 75 -5.42 14.93 6.15
CA VAL A 75 -5.69 13.95 5.08
C VAL A 75 -6.07 12.62 5.71
N LEU A 76 -7.14 11.99 5.21
CA LEU A 76 -7.53 10.64 5.58
C LEU A 76 -7.23 9.70 4.41
N SER A 77 -6.27 8.79 4.59
CA SER A 77 -6.02 7.70 3.66
C SER A 77 -6.75 6.43 4.11
N ILE A 78 -7.61 5.90 3.23
CA ILE A 78 -8.41 4.69 3.45
C ILE A 78 -7.91 3.60 2.50
N SER A 79 -7.75 2.38 3.00
CA SER A 79 -7.22 1.24 2.23
C SER A 79 -5.81 1.52 1.70
N CYS A 80 -4.96 2.07 2.57
CA CYS A 80 -3.60 2.53 2.28
C CYS A 80 -2.59 1.42 1.91
N GLY A 81 -2.95 0.15 2.09
CA GLY A 81 -2.16 -0.97 1.56
C GLY A 81 -0.74 -1.03 2.15
N ASN A 82 0.29 -1.00 1.30
CA ASN A 82 1.68 -1.08 1.73
C ASN A 82 2.28 0.25 2.24
N GLY A 83 1.54 1.36 2.21
CA GLY A 83 2.00 2.64 2.75
C GLY A 83 2.95 3.44 1.86
N TYR A 84 3.21 3.02 0.61
CA TYR A 84 4.14 3.75 -0.28
C TYR A 84 3.69 5.20 -0.53
N VAL A 85 2.40 5.40 -0.84
CA VAL A 85 1.86 6.73 -1.16
C VAL A 85 1.93 7.62 0.09
N GLU A 86 1.58 7.09 1.25
CA GLU A 86 1.59 7.80 2.53
C GLU A 86 3.01 8.20 2.94
N HIS A 87 3.97 7.30 2.73
CA HIS A 87 5.38 7.55 2.94
C HIS A 87 5.87 8.74 2.11
N ARG A 88 5.63 8.70 0.80
CA ARG A 88 6.03 9.76 -0.14
C ARG A 88 5.31 11.07 0.13
N LEU A 89 4.01 11.01 0.44
CA LEU A 89 3.20 12.20 0.75
C LEU A 89 3.80 13.00 1.92
N LEU A 90 4.19 12.32 3.01
CA LEU A 90 4.78 12.98 4.18
C LEU A 90 6.24 13.41 3.97
N GLN A 91 6.99 12.70 3.12
CA GLN A 91 8.33 13.13 2.71
C GLN A 91 8.28 14.46 1.95
N ASP A 92 7.39 14.57 0.96
CA ASP A 92 7.31 15.74 0.09
C ASP A 92 6.51 16.89 0.73
N ARG A 93 5.56 16.58 1.63
CA ARG A 93 4.68 17.53 2.33
C ARG A 93 4.60 17.24 3.83
N PRO A 94 5.65 17.57 4.61
CA PRO A 94 5.70 17.27 6.04
C PRO A 94 4.69 18.06 6.90
N ASN A 95 4.06 19.09 6.34
CA ASN A 95 3.02 19.90 7.00
C ASN A 95 1.61 19.27 6.94
N ILE A 96 1.45 18.11 6.30
CA ILE A 96 0.19 17.38 6.28
C ILE A 96 0.05 16.54 7.54
N THR A 97 -1.08 16.69 8.24
CA THR A 97 -1.49 15.73 9.27
C THR A 97 -2.21 14.56 8.60
N LEU A 98 -1.55 13.41 8.54
CA LEU A 98 -2.07 12.22 7.86
C LEU A 98 -2.71 11.23 8.84
N TYR A 99 -3.91 10.74 8.50
CA TYR A 99 -4.61 9.67 9.20
C TYR A 99 -4.74 8.47 8.27
N CYS A 100 -4.25 7.31 8.68
CA CYS A 100 -4.35 6.08 7.90
C CYS A 100 -5.38 5.13 8.51
N LYS A 101 -6.19 4.51 7.65
CA LYS A 101 -7.13 3.45 8.02
C LYS A 101 -7.05 2.32 7.00
N ASP A 102 -6.77 1.12 7.49
CA ASP A 102 -6.86 -0.12 6.71
C ASP A 102 -7.76 -1.11 7.44
N PHE A 103 -8.48 -1.94 6.70
CA PHE A 103 -9.37 -2.97 7.24
C PHE A 103 -8.63 -4.27 7.58
N LEU A 104 -7.37 -4.36 7.17
CA LEU A 104 -6.44 -5.44 7.46
C LEU A 104 -5.71 -5.14 8.77
N LYS A 105 -5.78 -6.09 9.73
CA LYS A 105 -5.45 -5.87 11.14
C LYS A 105 -4.04 -5.32 11.38
N ASN A 106 -3.09 -5.67 10.52
CA ASN A 106 -1.67 -5.39 10.74
C ASN A 106 -1.06 -4.49 9.69
N ASN A 107 -1.78 -4.08 8.63
CA ASN A 107 -1.19 -3.36 7.49
C ASN A 107 -0.48 -2.08 7.91
N LEU A 108 -1.09 -1.31 8.82
CA LEU A 108 -0.48 -0.07 9.33
C LEU A 108 0.81 -0.31 10.13
N ARG A 109 1.00 -1.51 10.70
CA ARG A 109 2.22 -1.88 11.45
C ARG A 109 3.34 -2.33 10.52
N ILE A 110 2.98 -3.01 9.43
CA ILE A 110 3.93 -3.76 8.60
C ILE A 110 4.28 -3.06 7.28
N GLY A 111 3.46 -2.12 6.82
CA GLY A 111 3.75 -1.31 5.64
C GLY A 111 4.79 -0.22 5.88
N PHE A 112 5.11 0.52 4.82
CA PHE A 112 6.07 1.61 4.80
C PHE A 112 5.55 2.91 5.45
N PHE A 113 4.72 2.79 6.47
CA PHE A 113 4.22 3.93 7.22
C PHE A 113 5.31 4.48 8.14
N PRO A 114 5.43 5.81 8.28
CA PRO A 114 6.22 6.41 9.35
C PRO A 114 5.83 5.86 10.73
N GLU A 115 6.80 5.71 11.64
CA GLU A 115 6.59 5.08 12.96
C GLU A 115 5.42 5.68 13.74
N HIS A 116 5.23 7.00 13.69
CA HIS A 116 4.13 7.68 14.39
C HIS A 116 2.72 7.34 13.84
N LEU A 117 2.63 6.73 12.65
CA LEU A 117 1.38 6.27 12.04
C LEU A 117 1.14 4.78 12.23
N LYS A 118 2.14 4.02 12.68
CA LYS A 118 1.99 2.59 13.00
C LYS A 118 1.14 2.46 14.26
N LYS A 119 -0.01 1.78 14.17
CA LYS A 119 -0.97 1.55 15.27
C LYS A 119 -1.11 0.07 15.57
#